data_AF-A0A1Z5SMK5-F1
#
_entry.id   AF-A0A1Z5SMK5-F1
#
_cell.length_a   1.000
_cell.length_b   1.000
_cell.length_c   1.000
_cell.angle_alpha   90.00
_cell.angle_beta   90.00
_cell.angle_gamma   90.00
#
_symmetry.space_group_name_H-M   'P 1'
#
loop_
_entity.id
_entity.type
_entity.pdbx_description
1 polymer ?
#
loop_
_entity_poly.entity_id
_entity_poly.type
_entity_poly.pdbx_seq_one_letter_code
_entity_poly.pdbx_strand_id
1 'polypeptide(L)'
;MVLQAVKYKPGSLEILNQLKLPHQEEYDAVRSAEDGWHAIKEMRTRGAPAIAIVAALSLAVELQNTTFSITLVTSRPTAVNLADAARKLRKIVESAAGAEQSSGDSVAKLIAMPRAQMLISDVSDNEGIGKYGAEWIEKQAGGGKVSVVTHCNTGSLATAGYGTALVSYGRCTRTVPLSMLSAPRQGLTTKVLD
;
A
#
# COMPACT_ATOMS: atom_id res chain seq x y z
N MET A 1 11.03 13.32 -7.66
CA MET A 1 9.79 12.54 -7.85
C MET A 1 9.79 11.39 -6.85
N VAL A 2 8.65 11.10 -6.22
CA VAL A 2 8.52 9.99 -5.26
C VAL A 2 8.33 8.69 -6.04
N LEU A 3 9.09 7.65 -5.70
CA LEU A 3 8.96 6.32 -6.29
C LEU A 3 7.56 5.74 -5.96
N GLN A 4 6.81 5.36 -6.99
CA GLN A 4 5.45 4.84 -6.86
C GLN A 4 5.47 3.31 -6.82
N ALA A 5 5.03 2.72 -5.70
CA ALA A 5 4.90 1.26 -5.57
C ALA A 5 3.75 0.70 -6.43
N VAL A 6 2.70 1.50 -6.65
CA VAL A 6 1.50 1.13 -7.41
C VAL A 6 1.20 2.23 -8.41
N LYS A 7 1.10 1.89 -9.70
CA LYS A 7 0.66 2.77 -10.78
C LYS A 7 -0.67 2.26 -11.31
N TYR A 8 -1.68 3.12 -11.28
CA TYR A 8 -3.02 2.75 -11.71
C TYR A 8 -3.61 3.79 -12.65
N LYS A 9 -4.24 3.30 -13.71
CA LYS A 9 -5.13 4.03 -14.62
C LYS A 9 -6.34 3.13 -14.87
N PRO A 10 -7.53 3.66 -15.23
CA PRO A 10 -8.66 2.82 -15.63
C PRO A 10 -8.22 1.78 -16.68
N GLY A 11 -8.45 0.50 -16.40
CA GLY A 11 -8.04 -0.63 -17.27
C GLY A 11 -6.58 -1.08 -17.16
N SER A 12 -5.74 -0.41 -16.37
CA SER A 12 -4.30 -0.74 -16.29
C SER A 12 -3.77 -0.60 -14.86
N LEU A 13 -3.21 -1.69 -14.33
CA LEU A 13 -2.50 -1.72 -13.05
C LEU A 13 -1.07 -2.22 -13.28
N GLU A 14 -0.12 -1.47 -12.75
CA GLU A 14 1.29 -1.85 -12.71
C GLU A 14 1.82 -1.72 -11.29
N ILE A 15 2.66 -2.65 -10.86
CA ILE A 15 3.28 -2.64 -9.54
C ILE A 15 4.80 -2.62 -9.69
N LEU A 16 5.47 -1.90 -8.80
CA LEU A 16 6.93 -1.92 -8.76
C LEU A 16 7.41 -3.26 -8.18
N ASN A 17 8.26 -3.97 -8.90
CA ASN A 17 8.82 -5.23 -8.43
C ASN A 17 9.90 -4.99 -7.36
N GLN A 18 9.49 -5.03 -6.10
CA GLN A 18 10.37 -4.70 -4.97
C GLN A 18 11.49 -5.73 -4.74
N LEU A 19 11.46 -6.90 -5.40
CA LEU A 19 12.54 -7.88 -5.33
C LEU A 19 13.78 -7.43 -6.11
N LYS A 20 13.60 -6.56 -7.09
CA LYS A 20 14.67 -6.06 -7.96
C LYS A 20 15.33 -4.79 -7.43
N LEU A 21 14.73 -4.14 -6.44
CA LEU A 21 15.31 -2.98 -5.76
C LEU A 21 16.49 -3.39 -4.87
N PRO A 22 17.48 -2.51 -4.68
CA PRO A 22 17.61 -1.16 -5.27
C PRO A 22 18.27 -1.16 -6.67
N HIS A 23 18.60 -2.32 -7.22
CA HIS A 23 19.45 -2.43 -8.41
C HIS A 23 18.70 -2.14 -9.73
N GLN A 24 17.40 -2.41 -9.78
CA GLN A 24 16.58 -2.21 -10.97
C GLN A 24 15.17 -1.75 -10.60
N GLU A 25 14.70 -0.70 -11.28
CA GLU A 25 13.33 -0.22 -11.21
C GLU A 25 12.53 -0.83 -12.36
N GLU A 26 11.72 -1.86 -12.06
CA GLU A 26 10.91 -2.58 -13.04
C GLU A 26 9.46 -2.70 -12.58
N TYR A 27 8.52 -2.49 -13.50
CA TYR A 27 7.09 -2.53 -13.24
C TYR A 27 6.47 -3.77 -13.88
N ASP A 28 5.77 -4.57 -13.08
CA ASP A 28 5.01 -5.73 -13.54
C ASP A 28 3.56 -5.32 -13.78
N ALA A 29 3.00 -5.67 -14.95
CA ALA A 29 1.58 -5.49 -15.22
C ALA A 29 0.75 -6.52 -14.43
N VAL A 30 -0.37 -6.08 -13.86
CA VAL A 30 -1.32 -6.92 -13.12
C VAL A 30 -2.66 -6.89 -13.85
N ARG A 31 -3.02 -8.00 -14.49
CA ARG A 31 -4.19 -8.09 -15.38
C ARG A 31 -5.37 -8.84 -14.77
N SER A 32 -5.13 -9.59 -13.70
CA SER A 32 -6.14 -10.37 -12.98
C SER A 32 -5.95 -10.31 -11.47
N ALA A 33 -6.97 -10.74 -10.73
CA ALA A 33 -6.90 -11.00 -9.30
C ALA A 33 -5.85 -12.07 -8.96
N GLU A 34 -5.65 -13.05 -9.85
CA GLU A 34 -4.60 -14.06 -9.73
C GLU A 34 -3.20 -13.44 -9.82
N ASP A 35 -2.95 -12.55 -10.78
CA ASP A 35 -1.69 -11.80 -10.88
C ASP A 35 -1.42 -11.00 -9.59
N GLY A 36 -2.47 -10.35 -9.07
CA GLY A 36 -2.41 -9.61 -7.80
C GLY A 36 -2.09 -10.50 -6.61
N TRP A 37 -2.69 -11.68 -6.55
CA TRP A 37 -2.40 -12.70 -5.54
C TRP A 37 -0.94 -13.13 -5.59
N HIS A 38 -0.42 -13.45 -6.77
CA HIS A 38 0.98 -13.87 -6.97
C HIS A 38 1.95 -12.76 -6.57
N ALA A 39 1.70 -11.52 -7.01
CA ALA A 39 2.50 -10.37 -6.64
C ALA A 39 2.63 -10.17 -5.12
N ILE A 40 1.53 -10.36 -4.39
CA ILE A 40 1.50 -10.24 -2.92
C ILE A 40 2.20 -11.44 -2.27
N LYS A 41 1.95 -12.65 -2.77
CA LYS A 41 2.47 -13.91 -2.24
C LYS A 41 3.98 -14.01 -2.38
N GLU A 42 4.50 -13.67 -3.56
CA GLU A 42 5.92 -13.68 -3.92
C GLU A 42 6.68 -12.47 -3.37
N MET A 43 5.98 -11.58 -2.64
CA MET A 43 6.53 -10.39 -2.03
C MET A 43 7.12 -9.39 -3.04
N ARG A 44 6.61 -9.38 -4.27
CA ARG A 44 6.84 -8.30 -5.24
C ARG A 44 6.20 -7.00 -4.75
N THR A 45 5.04 -7.10 -4.11
CA THR A 45 4.40 -6.01 -3.36
C THR A 45 4.53 -6.24 -1.86
N ARG A 46 5.00 -5.23 -1.11
CA ARG A 46 5.14 -5.27 0.36
C ARG A 46 4.59 -4.00 0.98
N GLY A 47 4.27 -4.07 2.27
CA GLY A 47 3.61 -2.99 3.02
C GLY A 47 2.10 -3.22 3.10
N ALA A 48 1.54 -3.13 4.30
CA ALA A 48 0.14 -3.48 4.53
C ALA A 48 -0.83 -2.63 3.69
N PRO A 49 -0.64 -1.29 3.57
CA PRO A 49 -1.49 -0.48 2.70
C PRO A 49 -1.32 -0.83 1.21
N ALA A 50 -0.08 -0.95 0.71
CA ALA A 50 0.15 -1.32 -0.69
C ALA A 50 -0.44 -2.70 -1.05
N ILE A 51 -0.35 -3.69 -0.16
CA ILE A 51 -0.97 -5.01 -0.35
C ILE A 51 -2.50 -4.90 -0.49
N ALA A 52 -3.16 -4.12 0.36
CA ALA A 52 -4.61 -3.95 0.30
C ALA A 52 -5.05 -3.27 -1.01
N ILE A 53 -4.30 -2.25 -1.44
CA ILE A 53 -4.57 -1.51 -2.67
C ILE A 53 -4.37 -2.40 -3.90
N VAL A 54 -3.26 -3.15 -3.98
CA VAL A 54 -3.01 -4.07 -5.11
C VAL A 54 -4.09 -5.14 -5.20
N ALA A 55 -4.52 -5.72 -4.08
CA ALA A 55 -5.59 -6.69 -4.08
C ALA A 55 -6.92 -6.10 -4.58
N ALA A 56 -7.29 -4.91 -4.11
CA ALA A 56 -8.52 -4.24 -4.55
C ALA A 56 -8.48 -3.87 -6.04
N LEU A 57 -7.36 -3.33 -6.52
CA LEU A 57 -7.20 -2.89 -7.90
C LEU A 57 -7.07 -4.08 -8.88
N SER A 58 -6.45 -5.19 -8.46
CA SER A 58 -6.35 -6.39 -9.30
C SER A 58 -7.71 -7.01 -9.61
N LEU A 59 -8.60 -7.10 -8.61
CA LEU A 59 -10.00 -7.51 -8.79
C LEU A 59 -10.74 -6.57 -9.74
N ALA A 60 -10.51 -5.27 -9.58
CA ALA A 60 -11.14 -4.26 -10.41
C ALA A 60 -10.69 -4.29 -11.88
N VAL A 61 -9.42 -4.56 -12.15
CA VAL A 61 -8.90 -4.72 -13.52
C VAL A 61 -9.47 -6.00 -14.15
N GLU A 62 -9.56 -7.10 -13.40
CA GLU A 62 -10.18 -8.34 -13.89
C GLU A 62 -11.64 -8.13 -14.31
N LEU A 63 -12.42 -7.42 -13.48
CA LEU A 63 -13.82 -7.08 -13.75
C LEU A 63 -14.03 -6.20 -14.98
N GLN A 64 -13.01 -5.45 -15.41
CA GLN A 64 -13.06 -4.67 -16.65
C GLN A 64 -12.74 -5.52 -17.88
N ASN A 65 -12.06 -6.65 -17.70
CA ASN A 65 -11.56 -7.48 -18.79
C ASN A 65 -12.44 -8.73 -19.06
N THR A 66 -13.16 -9.29 -18.06
CA THR A 66 -13.96 -10.53 -18.24
C THR A 66 -14.93 -10.85 -17.08
N THR A 67 -15.74 -11.91 -17.24
CA THR A 67 -16.68 -12.49 -16.24
C THR A 67 -15.95 -13.28 -15.13
N PHE A 68 -15.79 -12.63 -13.97
CA PHE A 68 -15.56 -13.07 -12.57
C PHE A 68 -15.00 -14.48 -12.18
N SER A 69 -13.89 -14.50 -11.42
CA SER A 69 -13.50 -15.59 -10.49
C SER A 69 -12.89 -15.05 -9.16
N ILE A 70 -13.32 -15.51 -7.98
CA ILE A 70 -12.82 -15.00 -6.67
C ILE A 70 -11.73 -15.93 -6.09
N THR A 71 -10.45 -15.49 -6.10
CA THR A 71 -9.33 -16.23 -5.47
C THR A 71 -8.32 -15.36 -4.68
N LEU A 72 -8.69 -14.17 -4.17
CA LEU A 72 -7.70 -13.24 -3.54
C LEU A 72 -7.39 -13.48 -2.05
N VAL A 73 -8.30 -14.10 -1.28
CA VAL A 73 -8.23 -14.12 0.20
C VAL A 73 -7.13 -15.05 0.76
N THR A 74 -6.61 -15.99 -0.04
CA THR A 74 -5.63 -17.00 0.41
C THR A 74 -4.16 -16.56 0.36
N SER A 75 -3.85 -15.36 -0.18
CA SER A 75 -2.46 -14.95 -0.46
C SER A 75 -1.62 -14.76 0.80
N ARG A 76 -2.09 -13.94 1.76
CA ARG A 76 -1.40 -13.66 3.03
C ARG A 76 -2.38 -13.40 4.19
N PRO A 77 -2.64 -14.40 5.06
CA PRO A 77 -3.67 -14.31 6.12
C PRO A 77 -3.35 -13.32 7.25
N THR A 78 -2.11 -12.82 7.34
CA THR A 78 -1.69 -11.86 8.37
C THR A 78 -1.98 -10.40 8.01
N ALA A 79 -2.41 -10.10 6.78
CA ALA A 79 -2.82 -8.77 6.39
C ALA A 79 -4.30 -8.58 6.75
N VAL A 80 -4.59 -8.18 7.99
CA VAL A 80 -5.97 -7.94 8.47
C VAL A 80 -6.72 -6.99 7.52
N ASN A 81 -6.02 -6.00 6.96
CA ASN A 81 -6.57 -5.06 5.98
C ASN A 81 -6.97 -5.72 4.65
N LEU A 82 -6.31 -6.80 4.25
CA LEU A 82 -6.63 -7.53 3.01
C LEU A 82 -7.93 -8.32 3.16
N ALA A 83 -8.08 -9.05 4.26
CA ALA A 83 -9.32 -9.77 4.55
C ALA A 83 -10.51 -8.80 4.69
N ASP A 84 -10.29 -7.64 5.32
CA ASP A 84 -11.32 -6.63 5.48
C ASP A 84 -11.67 -5.91 4.18
N ALA A 85 -10.68 -5.53 3.37
CA ALA A 85 -10.89 -4.97 2.04
C ALA A 85 -11.59 -5.96 1.10
N ALA A 86 -11.19 -7.24 1.12
CA ALA A 86 -11.83 -8.29 0.35
C ALA A 86 -13.28 -8.53 0.78
N ARG A 87 -13.58 -8.50 2.09
CA ARG A 87 -14.96 -8.58 2.60
C ARG A 87 -15.80 -7.38 2.17
N LYS A 88 -15.26 -6.16 2.26
CA LYS A 88 -15.94 -4.93 1.82
C LYS A 88 -16.23 -4.95 0.33
N LEU A 89 -15.25 -5.32 -0.49
CA LEU A 89 -15.41 -5.48 -1.94
C LEU A 89 -16.42 -6.57 -2.29
N ARG A 90 -16.36 -7.71 -1.61
CA ARG A 90 -17.32 -8.80 -1.78
C ARG A 90 -18.75 -8.34 -1.48
N LYS A 91 -18.97 -7.60 -0.38
CA LYS A 91 -20.28 -7.03 -0.07
C LYS A 91 -20.78 -6.08 -1.16
N ILE A 92 -19.90 -5.21 -1.67
CA ILE A 92 -20.24 -4.28 -2.76
C ILE A 92 -20.63 -5.05 -4.03
N VAL A 93 -19.88 -6.10 -4.39
CA VAL A 93 -20.18 -6.96 -5.54
C VAL A 93 -21.50 -7.69 -5.34
N GLU A 94 -21.72 -8.32 -4.18
CA GLU A 94 -22.94 -9.08 -3.86
C GLU A 94 -24.18 -8.17 -3.87
N SER A 95 -24.08 -6.96 -3.28
CA SER A 95 -25.16 -5.97 -3.32
C SER A 95 -25.42 -5.43 -4.73
N ALA A 96 -24.37 -5.28 -5.56
CA ALA A 96 -24.51 -4.84 -6.94
C ALA A 96 -25.11 -5.93 -7.84
N ALA A 97 -24.74 -7.20 -7.62
CA ALA A 97 -25.26 -8.35 -8.36
C ALA A 97 -26.74 -8.63 -8.06
N GLY A 98 -27.19 -8.36 -6.82
CA GLY A 98 -28.57 -8.56 -6.39
C GLY A 98 -29.59 -7.51 -6.86
N ALA A 99 -29.17 -6.44 -7.55
CA ALA A 99 -30.09 -5.47 -8.12
C ALA A 99 -30.67 -5.98 -9.46
N GLU A 100 -31.98 -5.82 -9.68
CA GLU A 100 -32.76 -6.38 -10.82
C GLU A 100 -32.31 -5.91 -12.24
N GLN A 101 -31.25 -5.10 -12.35
CA GLN A 101 -30.66 -4.63 -13.61
C GLN A 101 -29.11 -4.62 -13.55
N SER A 102 -28.51 -5.64 -12.94
CA SER A 102 -27.06 -5.76 -12.86
C SER A 102 -26.47 -6.28 -14.19
N SER A 103 -25.87 -5.39 -14.98
CA SER A 103 -24.98 -5.77 -16.08
C SER A 103 -23.54 -5.82 -15.58
N GLY A 104 -22.66 -6.56 -16.26
CA GLY A 104 -21.23 -6.56 -15.91
C GLY A 104 -20.64 -5.14 -15.84
N ASP A 105 -21.13 -4.23 -16.68
CA ASP A 105 -20.76 -2.82 -16.70
C ASP A 105 -21.23 -2.03 -15.48
N SER A 106 -22.42 -2.31 -14.94
CA SER A 106 -22.92 -1.60 -13.76
C SER A 106 -22.17 -2.02 -12.49
N VAL A 107 -21.85 -3.31 -12.36
CA VAL A 107 -20.99 -3.85 -11.29
C VAL A 107 -19.57 -3.31 -11.42
N ALA A 108 -19.00 -3.29 -12.63
CA ALA A 108 -17.68 -2.72 -12.89
C ALA A 108 -17.61 -1.23 -12.53
N LYS A 109 -18.65 -0.43 -12.85
CA LYS A 109 -18.75 0.99 -12.46
C LYS A 109 -18.91 1.20 -10.96
N LEU A 110 -19.70 0.37 -10.28
CA LEU A 110 -19.85 0.42 -8.82
C LEU A 110 -18.54 0.09 -8.09
N ILE A 111 -17.74 -0.78 -8.67
CA ILE A 111 -16.41 -1.10 -8.17
C ILE A 111 -15.38 -0.07 -8.69
N ALA A 112 -15.70 0.77 -9.69
CA ALA A 112 -14.84 1.86 -10.21
C ALA A 112 -14.63 3.00 -9.24
N MET A 113 -15.69 3.48 -8.60
CA MET A 113 -15.62 4.63 -7.70
C MET A 113 -14.71 4.38 -6.47
N PRO A 114 -14.74 3.21 -5.82
CA PRO A 114 -13.83 2.92 -4.70
C PRO A 114 -12.33 2.84 -5.08
N ARG A 115 -11.96 2.54 -6.34
CA ARG A 115 -10.57 2.25 -6.76
C ARG A 115 -9.61 3.43 -6.67
N ALA A 116 -9.98 4.54 -7.30
CA ALA A 116 -9.15 5.74 -7.32
C ALA A 116 -9.17 6.40 -5.93
N GLN A 117 -10.31 6.31 -5.25
CA GLN A 117 -10.50 6.90 -3.94
C GLN A 117 -9.65 6.22 -2.87
N MET A 118 -9.39 4.90 -2.96
CA MET A 118 -8.45 4.22 -2.06
C MET A 118 -7.01 4.73 -2.19
N LEU A 119 -6.52 4.93 -3.42
CA LEU A 119 -5.19 5.50 -3.66
C LEU A 119 -5.10 6.95 -3.16
N ILE A 120 -6.10 7.77 -3.48
CA ILE A 120 -6.16 9.18 -3.09
C ILE A 120 -6.26 9.32 -1.56
N SER A 121 -7.13 8.52 -0.92
CA SER A 121 -7.28 8.52 0.53
C SER A 121 -5.99 8.09 1.22
N ASP A 122 -5.37 6.99 0.79
CA ASP A 122 -4.12 6.52 1.40
C ASP A 122 -3.01 7.58 1.27
N VAL A 123 -2.90 8.25 0.12
CA VAL A 123 -1.97 9.37 -0.06
C VAL A 123 -2.27 10.52 0.90
N SER A 124 -3.54 10.96 0.98
CA SER A 124 -3.97 12.03 1.88
C SER A 124 -3.73 11.69 3.35
N ASP A 125 -4.01 10.46 3.75
CA ASP A 125 -3.82 9.96 5.11
C ASP A 125 -2.32 9.91 5.46
N ASN A 126 -1.48 9.43 4.53
CA ASN A 126 -0.03 9.42 4.69
C ASN A 126 0.55 10.84 4.82
N GLU A 127 0.07 11.80 4.02
CA GLU A 127 0.46 13.21 4.14
C GLU A 127 0.06 13.79 5.51
N GLY A 128 -1.16 13.48 5.97
CA GLY A 128 -1.67 13.85 7.29
C GLY A 128 -0.80 13.28 8.42
N ILE A 129 -0.54 11.97 8.41
CA ILE A 129 0.34 11.29 9.38
C ILE A 129 1.71 11.95 9.41
N GLY A 130 2.27 12.25 8.24
CA GLY A 130 3.53 12.98 8.09
C GLY A 130 3.52 14.31 8.80
N LYS A 131 2.55 15.15 8.47
CA LYS A 131 2.40 16.50 9.00
C LYS A 131 2.17 16.49 10.50
N TYR A 132 1.10 15.83 10.96
CA TYR A 132 0.71 15.85 12.38
C TYR A 132 1.75 15.14 13.26
N GLY A 133 2.37 14.06 12.75
CA GLY A 133 3.45 13.36 13.45
C GLY A 133 4.68 14.25 13.65
N ALA A 134 5.13 14.95 12.60
CA ALA A 134 6.27 15.85 12.68
C ALA A 134 5.99 17.03 13.63
N GLU A 135 4.83 17.69 13.49
CA GLU A 135 4.41 18.81 14.36
C GLU A 135 4.38 18.39 15.84
N TRP A 136 3.84 17.19 16.13
CA TRP A 136 3.80 16.68 17.49
C TRP A 136 5.20 16.39 18.05
N ILE A 137 6.06 15.74 17.27
CA ILE A 137 7.45 15.42 17.65
C ILE A 137 8.24 16.70 17.96
N GLU A 138 8.16 17.71 17.08
CA GLU A 138 8.86 18.99 17.25
C GLU A 138 8.38 19.73 18.51
N LYS A 139 7.08 19.69 18.78
CA LYS A 139 6.50 20.25 20.01
C LYS A 139 7.04 19.55 21.25
N GLN A 140 7.13 18.22 21.26
CA GLN A 140 7.68 17.48 22.41
C GLN A 140 9.18 17.71 22.60
N ALA A 141 9.91 17.96 21.52
CA ALA A 141 11.34 18.25 21.57
C ALA A 141 11.68 19.67 22.04
N GLY A 142 10.68 20.53 22.30
CA GLY A 142 10.90 21.89 22.80
C GLY A 142 11.69 22.78 21.85
N GLY A 143 11.59 22.54 20.53
CA GLY A 143 12.38 23.26 19.51
C GLY A 143 13.84 22.81 19.39
N GLY A 144 14.25 21.77 20.13
CA GLY A 144 15.54 21.12 20.00
C GLY A 144 15.63 20.20 18.77
N LYS A 145 16.85 19.76 18.44
CA LYS A 145 17.07 18.78 17.38
C LYS A 145 16.50 17.42 17.77
N VAL A 146 15.85 16.74 16.83
CA VAL A 146 15.29 15.39 17.03
C VAL A 146 16.05 14.37 16.21
N SER A 147 16.45 13.27 16.85
CA SER A 147 16.92 12.06 16.16
C SER A 147 15.83 11.01 16.20
N VAL A 148 15.47 10.46 15.04
CA VAL A 148 14.40 9.47 14.91
C VAL A 148 14.99 8.14 14.46
N VAL A 149 14.59 7.07 15.12
CA VAL A 149 14.90 5.68 14.72
C VAL A 149 13.63 5.06 14.16
N THR A 150 13.72 4.43 13.00
CA THR A 150 12.61 3.68 12.38
C THR A 150 13.00 2.22 12.19
N HIS A 151 12.00 1.36 12.06
CA HIS A 151 12.17 -0.07 11.85
C HIS A 151 11.40 -0.51 10.60
N CYS A 152 12.02 -1.39 9.80
CA CYS A 152 11.52 -1.82 8.49
C CYS A 152 11.45 -0.65 7.48
N ASN A 153 10.69 -0.83 6.40
CA ASN A 153 10.37 0.21 5.43
C ASN A 153 8.90 0.61 5.56
N THR A 154 8.66 1.88 5.85
CA THR A 154 7.34 2.50 5.99
C THR A 154 7.17 3.70 5.05
N GLY A 155 8.02 3.81 4.03
CA GLY A 155 7.99 4.87 3.02
C GLY A 155 7.00 4.59 1.88
N SER A 156 7.17 5.31 0.77
CA SER A 156 6.34 5.17 -0.44
C SER A 156 6.35 3.78 -1.08
N LEU A 157 7.35 2.95 -0.74
CA LEU A 157 7.42 1.55 -1.14
C LEU A 157 6.42 0.65 -0.39
N ALA A 158 5.91 1.09 0.76
CA ALA A 158 5.00 0.32 1.61
C ALA A 158 3.52 0.79 1.53
N THR A 159 3.27 1.92 0.86
CA THR A 159 1.96 2.58 0.78
C THR A 159 1.64 3.02 -0.66
N ALA A 160 0.51 3.68 -0.89
CA ALA A 160 0.19 4.29 -2.19
C ALA A 160 1.19 5.39 -2.59
N GLY A 161 1.85 5.98 -1.60
CA GLY A 161 2.79 7.09 -1.76
C GLY A 161 3.16 7.68 -0.40
N TYR A 162 4.27 8.42 -0.36
CA TYR A 162 4.84 9.05 0.84
C TYR A 162 5.30 8.09 1.94
N GLY A 163 4.37 7.35 2.53
CA GLY A 163 4.62 6.47 3.66
C GLY A 163 4.03 6.99 4.97
N THR A 164 4.18 6.21 6.03
CA THR A 164 3.70 6.55 7.38
C THR A 164 4.85 7.11 8.21
N ALA A 165 5.53 6.28 9.02
CA ALA A 165 6.56 6.73 9.95
C ALA A 165 7.78 7.36 9.23
N LEU A 166 8.15 6.86 8.04
CA LEU A 166 9.27 7.41 7.28
C LEU A 166 9.00 8.83 6.75
N VAL A 167 7.73 9.20 6.52
CA VAL A 167 7.42 10.52 5.98
C VAL A 167 7.43 11.61 7.06
N SER A 168 7.05 11.27 8.31
CA SER A 168 7.19 12.17 9.46
C SER A 168 8.66 12.52 9.69
N TYR A 169 9.56 11.54 9.51
CA TYR A 169 11.01 11.75 9.59
C TYR A 169 11.56 12.71 8.53
N GLY A 170 11.10 12.61 7.27
CA GLY A 170 11.55 13.47 6.19
C GLY A 170 11.14 14.95 6.32
N ARG A 171 10.20 15.26 7.21
CA ARG A 171 9.69 16.62 7.45
C ARG A 171 10.35 17.33 8.64
N CYS A 172 11.13 16.63 9.48
CA CYS A 172 11.88 17.25 10.57
C CYS A 172 13.14 17.98 10.06
N THR A 173 13.45 19.14 10.66
CA THR A 173 14.38 20.18 10.17
C THR A 173 15.85 19.79 9.97
N ARG A 174 16.29 18.58 10.33
CA ARG A 174 17.62 18.06 9.92
C ARG A 174 17.67 16.54 10.00
N THR A 175 17.84 15.92 8.84
CA THR A 175 18.00 14.49 8.62
C THR A 175 19.47 14.12 8.86
N VAL A 176 19.79 13.47 9.98
CA VAL A 176 21.09 12.78 10.09
C VAL A 176 20.93 11.46 9.33
N PRO A 177 21.75 11.17 8.30
CA PRO A 177 21.65 9.90 7.60
C PRO A 177 22.11 8.81 8.57
N LEU A 178 21.17 8.30 9.38
CA LEU A 178 21.33 6.95 9.90
C LEU A 178 21.28 6.09 8.65
N SER A 179 22.37 5.38 8.37
CA SER A 179 22.31 4.15 7.58
C SER A 179 21.00 3.46 7.94
N MET A 180 20.11 3.21 6.97
CA MET A 180 18.92 2.40 7.19
C MET A 180 19.39 1.09 7.83
N LEU A 181 19.40 1.04 9.16
CA LEU A 181 19.61 -0.17 9.92
C LEU A 181 18.24 -0.84 9.88
N SER A 182 17.89 -1.33 8.69
CA SER A 182 16.91 -2.38 8.56
C SER A 182 17.54 -3.58 9.26
N ALA A 183 17.35 -3.69 10.58
CA ALA A 183 17.71 -4.91 11.28
C ALA A 183 17.01 -6.05 10.53
N PRO A 184 17.73 -7.08 10.05
CA PRO A 184 17.08 -8.29 9.58
C PRO A 184 16.12 -8.75 10.69
N ARG A 185 15.02 -9.42 10.34
CA ARG A 185 13.96 -9.88 11.27
C ARG A 185 14.44 -10.77 12.43
N GLN A 186 15.74 -10.98 12.59
CA GLN A 186 16.35 -11.74 13.68
C GLN A 186 16.74 -10.80 14.81
N GLY A 187 15.90 -10.77 15.86
CA GLY A 187 16.21 -10.38 17.23
C GLY A 187 17.11 -9.15 17.44
N LEU A 188 16.50 -7.98 17.65
CA LEU A 188 17.21 -6.82 18.19
C LEU A 188 17.47 -7.01 19.69
N THR A 189 18.68 -7.44 20.06
CA THR A 189 19.25 -7.13 21.37
C THR A 189 19.80 -5.70 21.32
N THR A 190 19.14 -4.78 22.01
CA THR A 190 19.64 -3.41 22.23
C THR A 190 20.91 -3.45 23.08
N LYS A 191 22.07 -3.18 22.48
CA LYS A 191 23.21 -2.60 23.20
C LYS A 191 23.09 -1.08 23.10
N VAL A 192 22.80 -0.46 24.24
CA VAL A 192 23.02 0.98 24.42
C VAL A 192 24.54 1.16 24.36
N LEU A 193 25.01 2.00 23.43
CA LEU A 193 26.40 2.44 23.42
C LEU A 193 26.47 3.65 24.35
N ASP A 194 27.32 3.54 25.37
CA ASP A 194 27.71 4.61 26.28
C ASP A 194 28.48 5.72 25.56
#